data_AF-A0A9E0RY05-F1
#
_entry.id   AF-A0A9E0RY05-F1
#
_cell.length_a   1.000
_cell.length_b   1.000
_cell.length_c   1.000
_cell.angle_alpha   90.00
_cell.angle_beta   90.00
_cell.angle_gamma   90.00
#
_symmetry.space_group_name_H-M   'P 1'
#
loop_
_entity.id
_entity.type
_entity.pdbx_description
1 polymer ?
#
loop_
_entity_poly.entity_id
_entity_poly.type
_entity_poly.pdbx_seq_one_letter_code
_entity_poly.pdbx_strand_id
1 'polypeptide(L)'
;TPFGYTITAKKTYDALCAAGVLKPRIKVRTDAEHKPIVTDGGNFILDCQCGVIPDAPKAAAHLANVPGVVEHGLFINKCRVVIIGNEDGATIYEY
;
A
#
# COMPACT_ATOMS: atom_id res chain seq x y z
N THR A 1 -6.36 10.30 -3.95
CA THR A 1 -6.67 11.40 -4.89
C THR A 1 -5.67 12.53 -4.76
N PRO A 2 -5.43 13.36 -5.80
CA PRO A 2 -4.58 14.55 -5.69
C PRO A 2 -5.17 15.63 -4.75
N PHE A 3 -6.49 15.78 -4.75
CA PHE A 3 -7.19 16.68 -3.83
C PHE A 3 -7.03 16.21 -2.38
N GLY A 4 -6.65 17.13 -1.49
CA GLY A 4 -6.53 16.86 -0.05
C GLY A 4 -5.47 15.82 0.32
N TYR A 5 -4.52 15.49 -0.56
CA TYR A 5 -3.61 14.35 -0.34
C TYR A 5 -2.78 14.45 0.94
N THR A 6 -2.48 15.66 1.42
CA THR A 6 -1.72 15.88 2.65
C THR A 6 -2.50 15.41 3.89
N ILE A 7 -3.81 15.67 3.95
CA ILE A 7 -4.66 15.17 5.03
C ILE A 7 -4.95 13.68 4.86
N THR A 8 -5.14 13.21 3.62
CA THR A 8 -5.25 11.76 3.34
C THR A 8 -4.02 11.03 3.84
N ALA A 9 -2.81 11.52 3.55
CA ALA A 9 -1.56 10.92 4.01
C ALA A 9 -1.46 10.85 5.55
N LYS A 10 -1.86 11.92 6.26
CA LYS A 10 -1.94 11.89 7.73
C LYS A 10 -2.94 10.83 8.22
N LYS A 11 -4.12 10.75 7.61
CA LYS A 11 -5.14 9.76 8.00
C LYS A 11 -4.74 8.33 7.65
N THR A 12 -4.02 8.12 6.56
CA THR A 12 -3.38 6.84 6.22
C THR A 12 -2.37 6.43 7.30
N TYR A 13 -1.58 7.37 7.83
CA TYR A 13 -0.68 7.11 8.96
C TYR A 13 -1.47 6.63 10.19
N ASP A 14 -2.48 7.39 10.59
CA ASP A 14 -3.32 7.06 11.75
C ASP A 14 -4.00 5.68 11.59
N ALA A 15 -4.50 5.38 10.39
CA ALA A 15 -5.15 4.12 10.05
C ALA A 15 -4.19 2.91 10.15
N LEU A 16 -2.96 3.05 9.64
CA LEU A 16 -1.94 2.00 9.77
C LEU A 16 -1.52 1.78 11.23
N CYS A 17 -1.38 2.85 12.01
CA CYS A 17 -1.11 2.77 13.44
C CYS A 17 -2.24 2.05 14.20
N ALA A 18 -3.51 2.35 13.88
CA ALA A 18 -4.68 1.66 14.47
C ALA A 18 -4.74 0.17 14.10
N ALA A 19 -4.18 -0.21 12.94
CA ALA A 19 -4.02 -1.59 12.52
C ALA A 19 -2.81 -2.30 13.19
N GLY A 20 -2.02 -1.60 14.01
CA GLY A 20 -0.88 -2.15 14.75
C GLY A 20 0.49 -1.90 14.12
N VAL A 21 0.59 -1.13 13.04
CA VAL A 21 1.88 -0.74 12.46
C VAL A 21 2.53 0.33 13.35
N LEU A 22 3.71 0.07 13.89
CA LEU A 22 4.31 0.90 14.95
C LEU A 22 4.67 2.34 14.51
N LYS A 23 5.37 2.49 13.37
CA LYS A 23 5.83 3.79 12.90
C LYS A 23 5.98 3.80 11.37
N PRO A 24 4.86 3.81 10.63
CA PRO A 24 4.92 3.83 9.18
C PRO A 24 5.51 5.16 8.69
N ARG A 25 6.37 5.12 7.66
CA ARG A 25 6.78 6.32 6.94
C ARG A 25 5.95 6.44 5.67
N ILE A 26 5.30 7.58 5.49
CA ILE A 26 4.45 7.85 4.34
C ILE A 26 5.09 8.95 3.50
N LYS A 27 5.24 8.68 2.20
CA LYS A 27 5.72 9.65 1.22
C LYS A 27 4.86 9.57 -0.03
N VAL A 28 4.65 10.71 -0.68
CA VAL A 28 4.12 10.71 -2.06
C VAL A 28 5.22 10.16 -2.96
N ARG A 29 4.88 9.21 -3.82
CA ARG A 29 5.81 8.70 -4.83
C ARG A 29 6.11 9.77 -5.85
N THR A 30 7.39 9.99 -6.13
CA THR A 30 7.84 10.96 -7.12
C THR A 30 8.69 10.32 -8.21
N ASP A 31 8.76 10.96 -9.36
CA ASP A 31 9.71 10.63 -10.43
C ASP A 31 11.14 11.15 -10.12
N ALA A 32 12.05 11.02 -11.09
CA ALA A 32 13.44 11.49 -10.99
C ALA A 32 13.55 13.03 -10.86
N GLU A 33 12.53 13.77 -11.31
CA GLU A 33 12.45 15.23 -11.21
C GLU A 33 11.70 15.70 -9.95
N HIS A 34 11.42 14.79 -9.02
CA HIS A 34 10.69 15.06 -7.77
C HIS A 34 9.24 15.50 -7.98
N LYS A 35 8.64 15.18 -9.13
CA LYS A 35 7.21 15.42 -9.39
C LYS A 35 6.37 14.22 -8.96
N PRO A 36 5.19 14.42 -8.35
CA PRO A 36 4.31 13.31 -7.98
C PRO A 36 3.95 12.43 -9.19
N ILE A 37 4.09 11.12 -9.04
CA ILE A 37 3.61 10.16 -10.05
C ILE A 37 2.08 10.10 -9.99
N VAL A 38 1.47 10.17 -11.17
CA VAL A 38 0.03 10.08 -11.35
C VAL A 38 -0.28 8.74 -12.02
N THR A 39 -1.19 7.96 -11.43
CA THR A 39 -1.68 6.72 -12.04
C THR A 39 -2.48 7.04 -13.32
N ASP A 40 -2.72 6.03 -14.14
CA ASP A 40 -3.70 6.07 -15.24
C ASP A 40 -5.08 6.59 -14.80
N GLY A 41 -5.54 6.18 -13.60
CA GLY A 41 -6.76 6.69 -12.97
C GLY A 41 -6.67 8.10 -12.37
N GLY A 42 -5.60 8.86 -12.60
CA GLY A 42 -5.45 10.24 -12.13
C GLY A 42 -5.13 10.40 -10.65
N ASN A 43 -4.64 9.36 -9.96
CA ASN A 43 -4.38 9.39 -8.53
C ASN A 43 -2.90 9.50 -8.20
N PHE A 44 -2.58 10.14 -7.06
CA PHE A 44 -1.26 10.05 -6.46
C PHE A 44 -1.07 8.72 -5.74
N ILE A 45 0.18 8.25 -5.71
CA ILE A 45 0.58 7.05 -4.97
C ILE A 45 1.24 7.47 -3.66
N LEU A 46 0.79 6.89 -2.54
CA LEU A 46 1.43 7.02 -1.23
C LEU A 46 2.26 5.76 -0.92
N ASP A 47 3.57 5.90 -0.90
CA ASP A 47 4.49 4.87 -0.45
C ASP A 47 4.49 4.80 1.07
N CYS A 48 3.91 3.72 1.60
CA CYS A 48 3.75 3.48 3.04
C CYS A 48 4.74 2.40 3.51
N GLN A 49 5.92 2.83 3.96
CA GLN A 49 6.93 1.93 4.51
C GLN A 49 6.53 1.52 5.93
N CYS A 50 5.96 0.32 6.06
CA CYS A 50 5.42 -0.19 7.33
C CYS A 50 6.42 -1.01 8.15
N GLY A 51 7.46 -1.56 7.52
CA GLY A 51 8.29 -2.59 8.13
C GLY A 51 7.50 -3.89 8.25
N VAL A 52 6.82 -4.09 9.39
CA VAL A 52 5.93 -5.23 9.63
C VAL A 52 4.48 -4.77 9.61
N ILE A 53 3.63 -5.53 8.92
CA ILE A 53 2.17 -5.39 8.97
C ILE A 53 1.65 -6.60 9.77
N PRO A 54 1.32 -6.44 11.06
CA PRO A 54 0.98 -7.57 11.93
C PRO A 54 -0.36 -8.22 11.57
N ASP A 55 -1.30 -7.43 11.04
CA ASP A 55 -2.62 -7.88 10.61
C ASP A 55 -2.97 -7.19 9.29
N ALA A 56 -2.69 -7.87 8.18
CA ALA A 56 -2.95 -7.34 6.84
C ALA A 56 -4.46 -7.12 6.57
N PRO A 57 -5.37 -8.07 6.90
CA PRO A 57 -6.82 -7.85 6.75
C PRO A 57 -7.32 -6.60 7.47
N LYS A 58 -6.89 -6.40 8.71
CA LYS A 58 -7.27 -5.22 9.49
C LYS A 58 -6.69 -3.95 8.87
N ALA A 59 -5.42 -3.95 8.46
CA ALA A 59 -4.80 -2.81 7.79
C ALA A 59 -5.54 -2.43 6.50
N ALA A 60 -5.89 -3.41 5.66
CA ALA A 60 -6.67 -3.22 4.45
C ALA A 60 -8.03 -2.55 4.75
N ALA A 61 -8.78 -3.09 5.72
CA ALA A 61 -10.07 -2.54 6.11
C ALA A 61 -9.96 -1.10 6.64
N HIS A 62 -8.94 -0.78 7.44
CA HIS A 62 -8.73 0.60 7.91
C HIS A 62 -8.36 1.55 6.77
N LEU A 63 -7.48 1.14 5.86
CA LEU A 63 -7.07 1.95 4.71
C LEU A 63 -8.24 2.25 3.77
N ALA A 64 -9.06 1.24 3.46
CA ALA A 64 -10.23 1.38 2.60
C ALA A 64 -11.28 2.36 3.17
N ASN A 65 -11.30 2.54 4.50
CA ASN A 65 -12.20 3.46 5.19
C ASN A 65 -11.66 4.89 5.31
N VAL A 66 -10.45 5.19 4.82
CA VAL A 66 -9.89 6.55 4.84
C VAL A 66 -10.39 7.34 3.62
N PRO A 67 -11.13 8.46 3.80
CA PRO A 67 -11.54 9.29 2.67
C PRO A 67 -10.33 9.82 1.87
N GLY A 68 -10.39 9.63 0.54
CA GLY A 68 -9.33 10.00 -0.40
C GLY A 68 -8.32 8.90 -0.69
N VAL A 69 -8.31 7.80 0.08
CA VAL A 69 -7.71 6.53 -0.36
C VAL A 69 -8.66 5.93 -1.38
N VAL A 70 -8.14 5.67 -2.59
CA VAL A 70 -8.92 5.05 -3.66
C VAL A 70 -8.80 3.54 -3.59
N GLU A 71 -7.57 3.05 -3.41
CA GLU A 71 -7.24 1.63 -3.28
C GLU A 71 -5.93 1.47 -2.50
N HIS A 72 -5.59 0.23 -2.16
CA HIS A 72 -4.33 -0.12 -1.50
C HIS A 72 -3.66 -1.37 -2.07
N GLY A 73 -2.35 -1.52 -1.85
CA GLY A 73 -1.55 -2.63 -2.40
C GLY A 73 -1.64 -3.97 -1.65
N LEU A 74 -2.59 -4.16 -0.73
CA LEU A 74 -2.74 -5.42 0.03
C LEU A 74 -3.67 -6.39 -0.71
N PHE A 75 -3.12 -7.48 -1.26
CA PHE A 75 -3.84 -8.50 -2.02
C PHE A 75 -4.18 -9.72 -1.17
N ILE A 76 -5.16 -9.56 -0.28
CA ILE A 76 -5.51 -10.56 0.73
C ILE A 76 -6.55 -11.53 0.19
N ASN A 77 -6.31 -12.84 0.33
CA ASN A 77 -7.19 -13.91 -0.16
C ASN A 77 -7.54 -13.77 -1.66
N LYS A 78 -6.61 -13.24 -2.46
CA LYS A 78 -6.76 -13.10 -3.92
C LYS A 78 -5.89 -14.05 -4.72
N CYS A 79 -4.72 -14.39 -4.21
CA CYS A 79 -3.74 -15.22 -4.90
C CYS A 79 -3.97 -16.71 -4.57
N ARG A 80 -4.18 -17.53 -5.61
CA ARG A 80 -4.27 -19.01 -5.51
C ARG A 80 -2.91 -19.68 -5.73
N VAL A 81 -2.09 -19.13 -6.60
CA VAL A 81 -0.82 -19.73 -7.04
C VAL A 81 0.29 -18.68 -7.03
N VAL A 82 1.40 -18.99 -6.38
CA VAL A 82 2.62 -18.18 -6.37
C VAL A 82 3.71 -18.95 -7.10
N ILE A 83 4.28 -18.34 -8.14
CA ILE A 83 5.42 -18.88 -8.89
C ILE A 83 6.66 -18.05 -8.54
N ILE A 84 7.67 -18.68 -7.95
CA ILE A 84 8.92 -18.03 -7.53
C ILE A 84 10.03 -18.49 -8.46
N GLY A 85 10.62 -17.54 -9.21
CA GLY A 85 11.81 -17.80 -10.02
C GLY A 85 13.07 -17.84 -9.16
N ASN A 86 13.87 -18.89 -9.34
CA ASN A 86 15.17 -19.12 -8.70
C ASN A 86 16.25 -19.26 -9.79
N GLU A 87 17.53 -19.26 -9.41
CA GLU A 87 18.64 -19.41 -10.36
C GLU A 87 18.53 -20.68 -11.22
N ASP A 88 18.03 -21.78 -10.63
CA ASP A 88 17.92 -23.09 -11.28
C ASP A 88 16.55 -23.37 -11.93
N GLY A 89 15.59 -22.43 -11.89
CA GLY A 89 14.24 -22.65 -12.43
C GLY A 89 13.14 -21.92 -11.66
N ALA A 90 12.01 -22.60 -11.40
CA ALA A 90 10.89 -22.00 -10.67
C ALA A 90 10.24 -22.98 -9.68
N THR A 91 9.82 -22.47 -8.52
CA THR A 91 9.02 -23.19 -7.52
C THR A 91 7.60 -22.67 -7.53
N ILE A 92 6.62 -23.57 -7.47
CA ILE A 92 5.19 -23.24 -7.49
C ILE A 92 4.58 -23.59 -6.12
N TYR A 93 3.87 -22.63 -5.53
CA TYR A 93 3.06 -22.81 -4.32
C TYR A 93 1.59 -22.61 -4.69
N GLU A 94 0.73 -23.57 -4.34
CA GLU A 94 -0.73 -23.45 -4.49
C GLU A 94 -1.41 -23.47 -3.11
N TYR A 95 -2.44 -22.64 -2.94
CA TYR A 95 -3.21 -22.48 -1.70
C TYR A 95 -4.73 -22.57 -1.96
#